data_AF-A8IJF6-F1
#
_entry.id   AF-A8IJF6-F1
#
_cell.length_a   1.000
_cell.length_b   1.000
_cell.length_c   1.000
_cell.angle_alpha   90.00
_cell.angle_beta   90.00
_cell.angle_gamma   90.00
#
_symmetry.space_group_name_H-M   'P 1'
#
loop_
_entity.id
_entity.type
_entity.pdbx_description
1 polymer ?
#
loop_
_entity_poly.entity_id
_entity_poly.type
_entity_poly.pdbx_seq_one_letter_code
_entity_poly.pdbx_strand_id
1 'polypeptide(L)'
;SLAGLLALELKADLLVLLSDVDGLYDGPPSDPQSKIIHTYIKEKHHNEITFGDKSRVGRGGMTAKVKAAIVASTSGTPVVITSGFASQSIINVLHGEKIGTLFHKDADLWEPSKDVTSRDMAVAARESSRRLQDLSSDERKKILLDVADALEANIDLIRTENEADVAAAQDAGYEKSLIARLTLKPRKIASLAKSIRTLANMDDPINQILKKSRLLKNLVLEKTSCPLGVLLIVFESRPDALVQIASLAIRSGNGLLLKGGKEAMRSNTALHKVITGAIPENVGGKLIGLVTSRDEIADLLKLDDVIDLVIPRGSNKLVSQIKASTKIPVLGHADGVCHVYIDKSADMGMAKRIVMDAKIDYPAACNAMETLLVHKDLVKSPDLDDILLSLKTEGVSVYGGPFAHEVLGFPKASSLHHEYSAMACTVEFVDDVQAAIDHIHRYGSSHTDCIVTTDDKVAETFLRKVDSAAVVHNASTRFSDGARFGLGAEVGISTGRIHARGPVGVEG
;
A
#
# COMPACT_ATOMS: atom_id res chain seq x y z
N SER A 1 31.12 -37.97 8.68
CA SER A 1 30.44 -38.27 9.96
C SER A 1 29.75 -39.62 9.82
N LEU A 2 29.70 -40.44 10.88
CA LEU A 2 28.99 -41.71 10.88
C LEU A 2 27.51 -41.54 10.50
N ALA A 3 26.87 -40.44 10.96
CA ALA A 3 25.46 -40.14 10.65
C ALA A 3 25.18 -40.02 9.15
N GLY A 4 26.08 -39.39 8.39
CA GLY A 4 25.94 -39.27 6.93
C GLY A 4 26.10 -40.61 6.21
N LEU A 5 27.07 -41.43 6.63
CA LEU A 5 27.27 -42.77 6.07
C LEU A 5 26.09 -43.69 6.37
N LEU A 6 25.57 -43.62 7.60
CA LEU A 6 24.42 -44.42 8.03
C LEU A 6 23.14 -44.02 7.28
N ALA A 7 22.91 -42.72 7.08
CA ALA A 7 21.76 -42.24 6.32
C ALA A 7 21.74 -42.77 4.88
N LEU A 8 22.93 -42.88 4.26
CA LEU A 8 23.08 -43.44 2.91
C LEU A 8 22.85 -44.95 2.90
N GLU A 9 23.44 -45.69 3.84
CA GLU A 9 23.27 -47.14 3.93
C GLU A 9 21.80 -47.53 4.21
N LEU A 10 21.12 -46.74 5.06
CA LEU A 10 19.71 -46.94 5.39
C LEU A 10 18.75 -46.39 4.34
N LYS A 11 19.24 -45.70 3.30
CA LYS A 11 18.41 -45.00 2.30
C LYS A 11 17.37 -44.07 2.95
N ALA A 12 17.79 -43.29 3.93
CA ALA A 12 16.90 -42.39 4.64
C ALA A 12 16.33 -41.30 3.70
N ASP A 13 15.05 -40.97 3.88
CA ASP A 13 14.36 -39.91 3.11
C ASP A 13 14.86 -38.51 3.49
N LEU A 14 15.33 -38.32 4.72
CA LEU A 14 15.84 -37.07 5.25
C LEU A 14 16.80 -37.33 6.41
N LEU A 15 17.91 -36.58 6.45
CA LEU A 15 18.82 -36.54 7.59
C LEU A 15 18.72 -35.18 8.30
N VAL A 16 18.40 -35.17 9.59
CA VAL A 16 18.38 -33.95 10.40
C VAL A 16 19.58 -33.95 11.35
N LEU A 17 20.44 -32.93 11.22
CA LEU A 17 21.62 -32.72 12.06
C LEU A 17 21.35 -31.58 13.04
N LEU A 18 21.27 -31.91 14.33
CA LEU A 18 21.07 -30.91 15.38
C LEU A 18 22.39 -30.21 15.72
N SER A 19 22.31 -28.89 15.88
CA SER A 19 23.43 -28.01 16.17
C SER A 19 23.14 -27.10 17.37
N ASP A 20 24.19 -26.49 17.90
CA ASP A 20 24.16 -25.47 18.95
C ASP A 20 23.85 -24.06 18.42
N VAL A 21 23.68 -23.94 17.10
CA VAL A 21 23.28 -22.74 16.36
C VAL A 21 22.10 -23.07 15.46
N ASP A 22 21.34 -22.05 15.05
CA ASP A 22 20.10 -22.24 14.28
C ASP A 22 20.30 -22.78 12.86
N GLY A 23 21.51 -22.64 12.31
CA GLY A 23 21.87 -23.13 10.99
C GLY A 23 23.27 -22.68 10.61
N LEU A 24 23.51 -22.63 9.31
CA LEU A 24 24.69 -22.03 8.71
C LEU A 24 24.45 -20.52 8.55
N TYR A 25 25.43 -19.70 8.90
CA TYR A 25 25.35 -18.24 8.79
C TYR A 25 26.34 -17.72 7.74
N ASP A 26 26.03 -16.59 7.12
CA ASP A 26 26.93 -15.86 6.20
C ASP A 26 28.04 -15.08 6.95
N GLY A 27 27.99 -15.05 8.27
CA GLY A 27 29.01 -14.51 9.18
C GLY A 27 28.99 -15.20 10.56
N PRO A 28 29.71 -14.66 11.56
CA PRO A 28 29.73 -15.21 12.92
C PRO A 28 28.32 -15.21 13.54
N PRO A 29 27.80 -16.35 14.06
CA PRO A 29 26.45 -16.42 14.64
C PRO A 29 26.20 -15.49 15.84
N SER A 30 27.27 -14.98 16.47
CA SER A 30 27.21 -13.99 17.54
C SER A 30 27.06 -12.54 17.05
N ASP A 31 27.22 -12.29 15.75
CA ASP A 31 27.06 -10.97 15.14
C ASP A 31 25.59 -10.74 14.76
N PRO A 32 24.93 -9.70 15.27
CA PRO A 32 23.54 -9.37 14.91
C PRO A 32 23.29 -9.12 13.41
N GLN A 33 24.33 -8.84 12.62
CA GLN A 33 24.22 -8.64 11.16
C GLN A 33 24.27 -9.95 10.37
N SER A 34 24.68 -11.07 10.99
CA SER A 34 24.79 -12.35 10.30
C SER A 34 23.42 -12.96 10.05
N LYS A 35 23.18 -13.40 8.82
CA LYS A 35 21.93 -14.02 8.37
C LYS A 35 22.09 -15.52 8.19
N ILE A 36 21.03 -16.27 8.46
CA ILE A 36 20.99 -17.72 8.22
C ILE A 36 20.92 -17.98 6.72
N ILE A 37 21.81 -18.83 6.24
CA ILE A 37 21.76 -19.42 4.91
C ILE A 37 20.75 -20.56 4.97
N HIS A 38 19.57 -20.36 4.39
CA HIS A 38 18.50 -21.36 4.46
C HIS A 38 18.66 -22.52 3.47
N THR A 39 19.36 -22.31 2.36
CA THR A 39 19.66 -23.33 1.36
C THR A 39 21.14 -23.25 1.01
N TYR A 40 21.88 -24.32 1.28
CA TYR A 40 23.30 -24.39 0.95
C TYR A 40 23.51 -24.80 -0.51
N ILE A 41 24.07 -23.88 -1.28
CA ILE A 41 24.60 -24.13 -2.63
C ILE A 41 26.12 -24.10 -2.59
N LYS A 42 26.74 -25.15 -3.13
CA LYS A 42 28.18 -25.37 -3.05
C LYS A 42 28.95 -24.31 -3.84
N GLU A 43 28.49 -23.94 -5.02
CA GLU A 43 29.15 -22.99 -5.92
C GLU A 43 29.17 -21.57 -5.35
N LYS A 44 28.17 -21.23 -4.53
CA LYS A 44 27.98 -19.91 -3.90
C LYS A 44 28.69 -19.84 -2.54
N HIS A 45 28.39 -20.77 -1.64
CA HIS A 45 28.74 -20.61 -0.23
C HIS A 45 30.04 -21.33 0.19
N HIS A 46 30.59 -22.22 -0.63
CA HIS A 46 31.76 -23.02 -0.23
C HIS A 46 33.00 -22.17 0.11
N ASN A 47 33.16 -21.03 -0.55
CA ASN A 47 34.30 -20.14 -0.36
C ASN A 47 34.01 -18.96 0.59
N GLU A 48 32.74 -18.71 0.92
CA GLU A 48 32.31 -17.55 1.72
C GLU A 48 32.22 -17.87 3.22
N ILE A 49 32.03 -19.15 3.58
CA ILE A 49 31.81 -19.54 4.97
C ILE A 49 33.12 -19.86 5.68
N THR A 50 33.43 -19.09 6.72
CA THR A 50 34.55 -19.39 7.63
C THR A 50 34.02 -20.12 8.87
N PHE A 51 34.51 -21.33 9.13
CA PHE A 51 34.10 -22.12 10.30
C PHE A 51 34.94 -21.76 11.52
N GLY A 52 34.30 -21.34 12.61
CA GLY A 52 34.96 -21.10 13.90
C GLY A 52 35.47 -22.38 14.59
N ASP A 53 36.35 -22.20 15.57
CA ASP A 53 36.98 -23.29 16.33
C ASP A 53 35.99 -24.16 17.12
N LYS A 54 36.42 -25.40 17.41
CA LYS A 54 35.61 -26.46 18.03
C LYS A 54 34.94 -26.01 19.34
N SER A 55 33.67 -26.34 19.52
CA SER A 55 32.95 -26.10 20.78
C SER A 55 33.48 -26.98 21.91
N ARG A 56 33.31 -26.49 23.16
CA ARG A 56 33.84 -27.07 24.41
C ARG A 56 33.35 -28.49 24.73
N VAL A 57 32.29 -28.97 24.07
CA VAL A 57 31.59 -30.24 24.38
C VAL A 57 31.52 -31.22 23.20
N GLY A 58 31.93 -30.82 21.99
CA GLY A 58 31.78 -31.63 20.77
C GLY A 58 33.09 -32.23 20.25
N ARG A 59 33.08 -33.50 19.82
CA ARG A 59 34.23 -34.14 19.12
C ARG A 59 34.36 -33.69 17.65
N GLY A 60 33.35 -33.00 17.10
CA GLY A 60 33.35 -32.42 15.74
C GLY A 60 32.55 -31.12 15.68
N GLY A 61 33.15 -30.05 15.12
CA GLY A 61 32.53 -28.73 14.98
C GLY A 61 31.59 -28.61 13.77
N MET A 62 31.12 -27.39 13.48
CA MET A 62 30.24 -27.10 12.32
C MET A 62 30.81 -27.62 11.00
N THR A 63 32.14 -27.56 10.82
CA THR A 63 32.83 -28.14 9.65
C THR A 63 32.51 -29.62 9.44
N ALA A 64 32.38 -30.40 10.52
CA ALA A 64 32.09 -31.83 10.41
C ALA A 64 30.62 -32.09 10.05
N LYS A 65 29.70 -31.25 10.54
CA LYS A 65 28.27 -31.30 10.19
C LYS A 65 28.07 -30.93 8.72
N VAL A 66 28.68 -29.84 8.25
CA VAL A 66 28.63 -29.42 6.86
C VAL A 66 29.24 -30.45 5.91
N LYS A 67 30.42 -31.00 6.24
CA LYS A 67 31.00 -32.08 5.43
C LYS A 67 30.09 -33.31 5.35
N ALA A 68 29.43 -33.67 6.46
CA ALA A 68 28.48 -34.78 6.46
C ALA A 68 27.24 -34.47 5.62
N ALA A 69 26.72 -33.25 5.73
CA ALA A 69 25.56 -32.79 4.98
C ALA A 69 25.82 -32.79 3.48
N ILE A 70 26.97 -32.25 3.03
CA ILE A 70 27.37 -32.26 1.62
C ILE A 70 27.48 -33.68 1.07
N VAL A 71 28.12 -34.60 1.80
CA VAL A 71 28.30 -35.99 1.35
C VAL A 71 26.97 -36.71 1.23
N ALA A 72 26.08 -36.58 2.22
CA ALA A 72 24.77 -37.22 2.18
C ALA A 72 23.85 -36.59 1.13
N SER A 73 23.83 -35.26 1.00
CA SER A 73 23.00 -34.56 0.01
C SER A 73 23.41 -34.86 -1.43
N THR A 74 24.71 -34.86 -1.72
CA THR A 74 25.23 -35.18 -3.07
C THR A 74 24.92 -36.63 -3.47
N SER A 75 24.89 -37.53 -2.49
CA SER A 75 24.56 -38.94 -2.70
C SER A 75 23.04 -39.22 -2.68
N GLY A 76 22.20 -38.18 -2.62
CA GLY A 76 20.75 -38.29 -2.83
C GLY A 76 19.89 -38.26 -1.57
N THR A 77 20.45 -38.10 -0.37
CA THR A 77 19.69 -37.94 0.87
C THR A 77 19.67 -36.46 1.29
N PRO A 78 18.52 -35.76 1.23
CA PRO A 78 18.39 -34.40 1.72
C PRO A 78 18.86 -34.29 3.17
N VAL A 79 19.52 -33.18 3.52
CA VAL A 79 20.00 -32.94 4.89
C VAL A 79 19.58 -31.57 5.39
N VAL A 80 19.09 -31.47 6.62
CA VAL A 80 18.83 -30.19 7.28
C VAL A 80 19.70 -30.06 8.52
N ILE A 81 20.43 -28.95 8.63
CA ILE A 81 21.12 -28.55 9.86
C ILE A 81 20.25 -27.52 10.59
N THR A 82 19.85 -27.80 11.83
CA THR A 82 18.97 -26.91 12.62
C THR A 82 19.34 -26.93 14.11
N SER A 83 18.82 -25.98 14.89
CA SER A 83 19.08 -25.90 16.34
C SER A 83 18.49 -27.08 17.10
N GLY A 84 19.32 -27.70 17.95
CA GLY A 84 18.89 -28.67 18.95
C GLY A 84 18.35 -28.05 20.23
N PHE A 85 18.45 -26.73 20.41
CA PHE A 85 17.91 -26.00 21.56
C PHE A 85 16.51 -25.45 21.31
N ALA A 86 16.14 -25.21 20.05
CA ALA A 86 14.82 -24.75 19.70
C ALA A 86 13.77 -25.87 19.87
N SER A 87 12.63 -25.52 20.48
CA SER A 87 11.50 -26.44 20.61
C SER A 87 10.90 -26.72 19.24
N GLN A 88 10.49 -27.97 18.99
CA GLN A 88 9.81 -28.39 17.74
C GLN A 88 10.68 -28.38 16.47
N SER A 89 11.99 -28.13 16.53
CA SER A 89 12.85 -28.09 15.32
C SER A 89 12.68 -29.29 14.39
N ILE A 90 12.59 -30.51 14.94
CA ILE A 90 12.41 -31.71 14.12
C ILE A 90 11.04 -31.71 13.43
N ILE A 91 9.97 -31.34 14.15
CA ILE A 91 8.61 -31.35 13.62
C ILE A 91 8.45 -30.29 12.52
N ASN A 92 8.98 -29.09 12.75
CA ASN A 92 8.94 -28.00 11.78
C ASN A 92 9.73 -28.34 10.50
N VAL A 93 10.88 -29.01 10.64
CA VAL A 93 11.63 -29.53 9.47
C VAL A 93 10.80 -30.54 8.69
N LEU A 94 10.13 -31.48 9.37
CA LEU A 94 9.28 -32.49 8.73
C LEU A 94 8.05 -31.88 8.03
N HIS A 95 7.57 -30.74 8.51
CA HIS A 95 6.48 -29.97 7.88
C HIS A 95 6.93 -29.12 6.69
N GLY A 96 8.23 -29.10 6.37
CA GLY A 96 8.79 -28.30 5.28
C GLY A 96 8.90 -26.81 5.60
N GLU A 97 8.85 -26.42 6.88
CA GLU A 97 9.10 -25.03 7.27
C GLU A 97 10.56 -24.65 7.00
N LYS A 98 10.79 -23.38 6.62
CA LYS A 98 12.12 -22.84 6.29
C LYS A 98 12.93 -22.55 7.56
N ILE A 99 13.31 -23.60 8.30
CA ILE A 99 14.11 -23.51 9.52
C ILE A 99 15.48 -24.18 9.36
N GLY A 100 16.52 -23.50 9.83
CA GLY A 100 17.91 -23.91 9.63
C GLY A 100 18.35 -23.88 8.17
N THR A 101 19.28 -24.78 7.82
CA THR A 101 19.93 -24.83 6.50
C THR A 101 19.69 -26.19 5.83
N LEU A 102 19.06 -26.16 4.66
CA LEU A 102 18.83 -27.31 3.79
C LEU A 102 20.04 -27.54 2.85
N PHE A 103 20.42 -28.80 2.71
CA PHE A 103 21.39 -29.31 1.74
C PHE A 103 20.68 -30.31 0.84
N HIS A 104 20.71 -30.06 -0.47
CA HIS A 104 20.13 -30.95 -1.47
C HIS A 104 21.00 -31.01 -2.72
N LYS A 105 20.96 -32.13 -3.45
CA LYS A 105 21.70 -32.29 -4.72
C LYS A 105 21.24 -31.33 -5.82
N ASP A 106 19.94 -31.01 -5.80
CA ASP A 106 19.27 -30.13 -6.76
C ASP A 106 19.05 -28.73 -6.18
N ALA A 107 19.76 -28.37 -5.10
CA ALA A 107 19.60 -27.08 -4.42
C ALA A 107 19.91 -25.89 -5.35
N ASP A 108 20.82 -26.08 -6.30
CA ASP A 108 21.18 -25.16 -7.38
C ASP A 108 20.05 -24.98 -8.42
N LEU A 109 19.15 -25.97 -8.56
CA LEU A 109 17.96 -25.91 -9.41
C LEU A 109 16.74 -25.31 -8.69
N TRP A 110 16.75 -25.30 -7.36
CA TRP A 110 15.65 -24.83 -6.52
C TRP A 110 15.85 -23.41 -6.00
N GLU A 111 17.09 -22.95 -5.90
CA GLU A 111 17.33 -21.51 -5.78
C GLU A 111 16.94 -20.90 -7.14
N PRO A 112 16.02 -19.91 -7.17
CA PRO A 112 15.71 -19.22 -8.40
C PRO A 112 17.01 -18.68 -8.99
N SER A 113 17.27 -19.01 -10.25
CA SER A 113 18.36 -18.46 -11.04
C SER A 113 18.50 -16.94 -10.79
N LYS A 114 19.56 -16.52 -10.09
CA LYS A 114 19.80 -15.12 -9.67
C LYS A 114 18.55 -14.50 -9.00
N ASP A 115 18.43 -14.61 -7.69
CA ASP A 115 17.60 -13.68 -6.92
C ASP A 115 17.96 -12.26 -7.36
N VAL A 116 17.07 -11.64 -8.14
CA VAL A 116 17.07 -10.21 -8.38
C VAL A 116 16.85 -9.63 -6.99
N THR A 117 17.91 -9.13 -6.37
CA THR A 117 17.78 -8.53 -5.05
C THR A 117 16.74 -7.41 -5.14
N SER A 118 16.07 -7.05 -4.04
CA SER A 118 15.10 -5.95 -4.08
C SER A 118 15.71 -4.66 -4.63
N ARG A 119 17.03 -4.50 -4.43
CA ARG A 119 17.82 -3.43 -5.05
C ARG A 119 17.92 -3.57 -6.57
N ASP A 120 18.23 -4.75 -7.11
CA ASP A 120 18.28 -4.96 -8.56
C ASP A 120 16.93 -4.69 -9.23
N MET A 121 15.82 -5.02 -8.55
CA MET A 121 14.48 -4.69 -9.03
C MET A 121 14.27 -3.18 -9.09
N ALA A 122 14.65 -2.46 -8.03
CA ALA A 122 14.56 -1.00 -7.97
C ALA A 122 15.44 -0.31 -9.02
N VAL A 123 16.67 -0.80 -9.20
CA VAL A 123 17.61 -0.27 -10.21
C VAL A 123 17.08 -0.54 -11.62
N ALA A 124 16.57 -1.74 -11.90
CA ALA A 124 15.99 -2.06 -13.20
C ALA A 124 14.76 -1.19 -13.50
N ALA A 125 13.89 -0.94 -12.51
CA ALA A 125 12.76 -0.03 -12.65
C ALA A 125 13.23 1.39 -12.98
N ARG A 126 14.29 1.88 -12.32
CA ARG A 126 14.92 3.19 -12.61
C ARG A 126 15.45 3.26 -14.04
N GLU A 127 16.19 2.26 -14.49
CA GLU A 127 16.75 2.21 -15.85
C GLU A 127 15.67 2.14 -16.93
N SER A 128 14.63 1.33 -16.72
CA SER A 128 13.46 1.27 -17.60
C SER A 128 12.68 2.59 -17.60
N SER A 129 12.58 3.28 -16.47
CA SER A 129 11.91 4.59 -16.39
C SER A 129 12.60 5.65 -17.25
N ARG A 130 13.93 5.66 -17.31
CA ARG A 130 14.70 6.57 -18.18
C ARG A 130 14.39 6.31 -19.66
N ARG A 131 14.33 5.03 -20.06
CA ARG A 131 13.96 4.64 -21.42
C ARG A 131 12.51 5.00 -21.76
N LEU A 132 11.60 4.92 -20.77
CA LEU A 132 10.22 5.38 -20.91
C LEU A 132 10.13 6.92 -21.08
N GLN A 133 11.02 7.67 -20.43
CA GLN A 133 11.11 9.13 -20.53
C GLN A 133 11.62 9.61 -21.88
N ASP A 134 12.45 8.80 -22.56
CA ASP A 134 12.94 9.09 -23.91
C ASP A 134 11.85 8.96 -24.99
N LEU A 135 10.72 8.32 -24.67
CA LEU A 135 9.59 8.21 -25.58
C LEU A 135 8.83 9.52 -25.73
N SER A 136 8.16 9.69 -26.86
CA SER A 136 7.18 10.76 -27.06
C SER A 136 5.90 10.52 -26.22
N SER A 137 5.09 11.58 -26.04
CA SER A 137 3.77 11.44 -25.39
C SER A 137 2.88 10.44 -26.13
N ASP A 138 2.93 10.41 -27.46
CA ASP A 138 2.09 9.52 -28.27
C ASP A 138 2.50 8.05 -28.12
N GLU A 139 3.81 7.78 -27.97
CA GLU A 139 4.30 6.43 -27.69
C GLU A 139 3.89 5.97 -26.28
N ARG A 140 4.01 6.81 -25.25
CA ARG A 140 3.51 6.46 -23.90
C ARG A 140 1.99 6.27 -23.87
N LYS A 141 1.25 7.12 -24.60
CA LYS A 141 -0.19 6.97 -24.81
C LYS A 141 -0.51 5.63 -25.45
N LYS A 142 0.23 5.24 -26.48
CA LYS A 142 0.07 3.93 -27.14
C LYS A 142 0.27 2.78 -26.15
N ILE A 143 1.29 2.82 -25.29
CA ILE A 143 1.48 1.79 -24.25
C ILE A 143 0.24 1.65 -23.36
N LEU A 144 -0.36 2.76 -22.93
CA LEU A 144 -1.58 2.72 -22.12
C LEU A 144 -2.79 2.13 -22.85
N LEU A 145 -2.94 2.44 -24.14
CA LEU A 145 -3.99 1.84 -24.98
C LEU A 145 -3.78 0.34 -25.13
N ASP A 146 -2.54 -0.09 -25.39
CA ASP A 146 -2.17 -1.49 -25.52
C ASP A 146 -2.39 -2.25 -24.18
N VAL A 147 -2.12 -1.62 -23.03
CA VAL A 147 -2.46 -2.17 -21.70
C VAL A 147 -3.97 -2.32 -21.51
N ALA A 148 -4.77 -1.32 -21.91
CA ALA A 148 -6.22 -1.39 -21.79
C ALA A 148 -6.82 -2.53 -22.64
N ASP A 149 -6.33 -2.70 -23.87
CA ASP A 149 -6.74 -3.78 -24.76
C ASP A 149 -6.28 -5.15 -24.22
N ALA A 150 -5.08 -5.24 -23.65
CA ALA A 150 -4.57 -6.46 -23.04
C ALA A 150 -5.39 -6.90 -21.81
N LEU A 151 -5.85 -5.97 -20.98
CA LEU A 151 -6.73 -6.28 -19.84
C LEU A 151 -8.07 -6.86 -20.30
N GLU A 152 -8.66 -6.28 -21.34
CA GLU A 152 -9.92 -6.77 -21.91
C GLU A 152 -9.77 -8.13 -22.58
N ALA A 153 -8.67 -8.37 -23.30
CA ALA A 153 -8.36 -9.65 -23.92
C ALA A 153 -8.09 -10.78 -22.90
N ASN A 154 -7.69 -10.44 -21.67
CA ASN A 154 -7.34 -11.40 -20.62
C ASN A 154 -8.34 -11.44 -19.45
N ILE A 155 -9.59 -10.98 -19.65
CA ILE A 155 -10.64 -10.95 -18.61
C ILE A 155 -10.81 -12.32 -17.94
N ASP A 156 -10.86 -13.41 -18.70
CA ASP A 156 -11.09 -14.74 -18.15
C ASP A 156 -9.94 -15.20 -17.25
N LEU A 157 -8.69 -14.99 -17.67
CA LEU A 157 -7.50 -15.30 -16.87
C LEU A 157 -7.51 -14.51 -15.55
N ILE A 158 -7.72 -13.19 -15.62
CA ILE A 158 -7.74 -12.32 -14.45
C ILE A 158 -8.86 -12.75 -13.48
N ARG A 159 -10.04 -13.08 -14.02
CA ARG A 159 -11.18 -13.52 -13.22
C ARG A 159 -10.90 -14.85 -12.54
N THR A 160 -10.36 -15.84 -13.24
CA THR A 160 -10.05 -17.15 -12.66
C THR A 160 -9.07 -17.04 -11.50
N GLU A 161 -7.99 -16.26 -11.64
CA GLU A 161 -7.03 -16.07 -10.55
C GLU A 161 -7.62 -15.26 -9.39
N ASN A 162 -8.50 -14.29 -9.67
CA ASN A 162 -9.18 -13.53 -8.63
C ASN A 162 -10.21 -14.37 -7.87
N GLU A 163 -10.96 -15.23 -8.55
CA GLU A 163 -11.89 -16.17 -7.90
C GLU A 163 -11.15 -17.12 -6.95
N ALA A 164 -9.95 -17.56 -7.31
CA ALA A 164 -9.09 -18.37 -6.44
C ALA A 164 -8.60 -17.61 -5.19
N ASP A 165 -8.18 -16.35 -5.34
CA ASP A 165 -7.83 -15.47 -4.21
C ASP A 165 -9.04 -15.22 -3.29
N VAL A 166 -10.21 -14.94 -3.87
CA VAL A 166 -11.46 -14.70 -3.12
C VAL A 166 -11.89 -15.94 -2.34
N ALA A 167 -11.82 -17.13 -2.94
CA ALA A 167 -12.12 -18.38 -2.27
C ALA A 167 -11.15 -18.63 -1.11
N ALA A 168 -9.84 -18.47 -1.33
CA ALA A 168 -8.84 -18.62 -0.28
C ALA A 168 -9.03 -17.61 0.88
N ALA A 169 -9.43 -16.37 0.57
CA ALA A 169 -9.74 -15.36 1.58
C ALA A 169 -11.03 -15.68 2.37
N GLN A 170 -12.04 -16.25 1.71
CA GLN A 170 -13.24 -16.74 2.39
C GLN A 170 -12.93 -17.90 3.35
N ASP A 171 -12.15 -18.88 2.89
CA ASP A 171 -11.74 -20.04 3.69
C ASP A 171 -10.86 -19.63 4.89
N ALA A 172 -10.02 -18.61 4.70
CA ALA A 172 -9.20 -18.03 5.77
C ALA A 172 -9.98 -17.11 6.74
N GLY A 173 -11.28 -16.92 6.53
CA GLY A 173 -12.16 -16.18 7.45
C GLY A 173 -11.99 -14.66 7.40
N TYR A 174 -11.58 -14.09 6.26
CA TYR A 174 -11.50 -12.63 6.12
C TYR A 174 -12.88 -11.97 6.15
N GLU A 175 -12.93 -10.74 6.66
CA GLU A 175 -14.15 -9.93 6.74
C GLU A 175 -14.78 -9.67 5.36
N LYS A 176 -16.12 -9.60 5.30
CA LYS A 176 -16.88 -9.37 4.06
C LYS A 176 -16.47 -8.09 3.33
N SER A 177 -16.12 -7.04 4.08
CA SER A 177 -15.68 -5.74 3.53
C SER A 177 -14.34 -5.86 2.78
N LEU A 178 -13.42 -6.70 3.28
CA LEU A 178 -12.14 -6.96 2.65
C LEU A 178 -12.31 -7.81 1.39
N ILE A 179 -13.15 -8.86 1.46
CA ILE A 179 -13.51 -9.68 0.29
C ILE A 179 -14.13 -8.83 -0.81
N ALA A 180 -15.01 -7.88 -0.46
CA ALA A 180 -15.63 -6.97 -1.43
C ALA A 180 -14.59 -6.09 -2.16
N ARG A 181 -13.52 -5.66 -1.48
CA ARG A 181 -12.40 -4.91 -2.09
C ARG A 181 -11.49 -5.79 -2.95
N LEU A 182 -11.34 -7.06 -2.58
CA LEU A 182 -10.53 -8.05 -3.30
C LEU A 182 -11.19 -8.48 -4.63
N THR A 183 -12.52 -8.49 -4.69
CA THR A 183 -13.30 -9.05 -5.81
C THR A 183 -13.21 -8.18 -7.08
N LEU A 184 -12.75 -8.77 -8.19
CA LEU A 184 -12.72 -8.17 -9.53
C LEU A 184 -13.80 -8.76 -10.44
N LYS A 185 -14.93 -8.04 -10.56
CA LYS A 185 -15.99 -8.41 -11.50
C LYS A 185 -15.63 -7.97 -12.93
N PRO A 186 -16.13 -8.63 -13.99
CA PRO A 186 -15.86 -8.23 -15.39
C PRO A 186 -16.15 -6.76 -15.68
N ARG A 187 -17.25 -6.23 -15.15
CA ARG A 187 -17.59 -4.79 -15.27
C ARG A 187 -16.53 -3.87 -14.66
N LYS A 188 -15.84 -4.30 -13.59
CA LYS A 188 -14.76 -3.53 -12.97
C LYS A 188 -13.53 -3.52 -13.87
N ILE A 189 -13.17 -4.64 -14.50
CA ILE A 189 -12.05 -4.72 -15.45
C ILE A 189 -12.30 -3.81 -16.67
N ALA A 190 -13.50 -3.87 -17.25
CA ALA A 190 -13.88 -2.97 -18.34
C ALA A 190 -13.86 -1.49 -17.92
N SER A 191 -14.29 -1.19 -16.69
CA SER A 191 -14.20 0.17 -16.13
C SER A 191 -12.73 0.63 -16.00
N LEU A 192 -11.84 -0.24 -15.52
CA LEU A 192 -10.41 0.04 -15.44
C LEU A 192 -9.83 0.34 -16.82
N ALA A 193 -10.10 -0.50 -17.83
CA ALA A 193 -9.65 -0.27 -19.20
C ALA A 193 -10.15 1.09 -19.74
N LYS A 194 -11.41 1.46 -19.47
CA LYS A 194 -11.96 2.78 -19.82
C LYS A 194 -11.22 3.93 -19.10
N SER A 195 -10.91 3.78 -17.81
CA SER A 195 -10.14 4.77 -17.05
C SER A 195 -8.72 4.93 -17.61
N ILE A 196 -8.06 3.84 -18.03
CA ILE A 196 -6.74 3.89 -18.67
C ILE A 196 -6.80 4.65 -19.99
N ARG A 197 -7.81 4.38 -20.83
CA ARG A 197 -8.02 5.12 -22.09
C ARG A 197 -8.29 6.60 -21.84
N THR A 198 -8.97 6.94 -20.74
CA THR A 198 -9.18 8.35 -20.35
C THR A 198 -7.84 9.00 -19.97
N LEU A 199 -7.06 8.35 -19.11
CA LEU A 199 -5.73 8.81 -18.70
C LEU A 199 -4.76 8.96 -19.89
N ALA A 200 -4.82 8.04 -20.86
CA ALA A 200 -4.02 8.09 -22.08
C ALA A 200 -4.32 9.31 -22.96
N ASN A 201 -5.52 9.88 -22.84
CA ASN A 201 -5.94 11.07 -23.58
C ASN A 201 -5.79 12.38 -22.78
N MET A 202 -5.33 12.32 -21.53
CA MET A 202 -4.98 13.52 -20.76
C MET A 202 -3.69 14.15 -21.28
N ASP A 203 -3.50 15.43 -20.97
CA ASP A 203 -2.30 16.18 -21.31
C ASP A 203 -1.03 15.49 -20.78
N ASP A 204 0.09 15.69 -21.49
CA ASP A 204 1.36 15.07 -21.12
C ASP A 204 1.91 15.68 -19.83
N PRO A 205 2.05 14.92 -18.73
CA PRO A 205 2.48 15.49 -17.46
C PRO A 205 3.97 15.85 -17.43
N ILE A 206 4.76 15.35 -18.39
CA ILE A 206 6.22 15.49 -18.39
C ILE A 206 6.71 16.51 -19.42
N ASN A 207 7.85 17.14 -19.13
CA ASN A 207 8.48 18.17 -19.96
C ASN A 207 7.61 19.42 -20.23
N GLN A 208 6.60 19.67 -19.40
CA GLN A 208 5.78 20.88 -19.48
C GLN A 208 6.57 22.09 -18.98
N ILE A 209 6.61 23.16 -19.77
CA ILE A 209 7.28 24.41 -19.37
C ILE A 209 6.40 25.13 -18.34
N LEU A 210 6.80 25.11 -17.08
CA LEU A 210 6.10 25.75 -15.97
C LEU A 210 6.44 27.23 -15.84
N LYS A 211 7.68 27.60 -16.18
CA LYS A 211 8.15 28.99 -16.17
C LYS A 211 9.27 29.18 -17.17
N LYS A 212 9.20 30.24 -17.98
CA LYS A 212 10.24 30.62 -18.93
C LYS A 212 10.55 32.10 -18.79
N SER A 213 11.83 32.42 -18.62
CA SER A 213 12.28 33.81 -18.46
C SER A 213 13.63 34.03 -19.13
N ARG A 214 13.79 35.16 -19.81
CA ARG A 214 15.09 35.60 -20.32
C ARG A 214 15.81 36.37 -19.20
N LEU A 215 16.93 35.84 -18.73
CA LEU A 215 17.72 36.49 -17.68
C LEU A 215 18.63 37.57 -18.25
N LEU A 216 19.27 37.28 -19.39
CA LEU A 216 20.19 38.17 -20.10
C LEU A 216 20.11 37.94 -21.62
N LYS A 217 20.81 38.78 -22.40
CA LYS A 217 21.01 38.52 -23.83
C LYS A 217 21.68 37.15 -23.99
N ASN A 218 21.02 36.25 -24.71
CA ASN A 218 21.43 34.86 -24.94
C ASN A 218 21.41 33.91 -23.71
N LEU A 219 20.72 34.28 -22.60
CA LEU A 219 20.50 33.37 -21.46
C LEU A 219 19.00 33.26 -21.15
N VAL A 220 18.44 32.08 -21.37
CA VAL A 220 17.05 31.74 -21.08
C VAL A 220 17.02 30.68 -19.98
N LEU A 221 16.24 30.92 -18.93
CA LEU A 221 15.94 29.97 -17.87
C LEU A 221 14.56 29.38 -18.10
N GLU A 222 14.49 28.05 -18.12
CA GLU A 222 13.25 27.28 -18.21
C GLU A 222 13.15 26.35 -17.00
N LYS A 223 11.97 26.35 -16.37
CA LYS A 223 11.57 25.35 -15.38
C LYS A 223 10.58 24.41 -16.07
N THR A 224 10.92 23.13 -16.15
CA THR A 224 10.07 22.10 -16.74
C THR A 224 9.61 21.09 -15.70
N SER A 225 8.51 20.39 -15.97
CA SER A 225 8.14 19.19 -15.21
C SER A 225 9.01 18.00 -15.62
N CYS A 226 9.33 17.14 -14.66
CA CYS A 226 10.01 15.87 -14.89
C CYS A 226 9.40 14.80 -13.97
N PRO A 227 9.52 13.51 -14.30
CA PRO A 227 9.09 12.44 -13.40
C PRO A 227 9.86 12.48 -12.08
N LEU A 228 9.28 11.86 -11.06
CA LEU A 228 9.92 11.72 -9.75
C LEU A 228 11.09 10.74 -9.81
N GLY A 229 10.94 9.64 -10.54
CA GLY A 229 11.93 8.59 -10.67
C GLY A 229 11.32 7.21 -10.43
N VAL A 230 11.60 6.59 -9.28
CA VAL A 230 11.06 5.28 -8.89
C VAL A 230 10.09 5.41 -7.72
N LEU A 231 8.90 4.85 -7.89
CA LEU A 231 7.84 4.80 -6.88
C LEU A 231 7.78 3.42 -6.25
N LEU A 232 7.66 3.34 -4.93
CA LEU A 232 7.30 2.12 -4.21
C LEU A 232 5.87 2.25 -3.67
N ILE A 233 4.95 1.43 -4.16
CA ILE A 233 3.57 1.44 -3.71
C ILE A 233 3.22 0.16 -2.97
N VAL A 234 2.83 0.30 -1.71
CA VAL A 234 2.44 -0.81 -0.82
C VAL A 234 0.93 -0.71 -0.58
N PHE A 235 0.16 -1.73 -0.96
CA PHE A 235 -1.30 -1.68 -0.91
C PHE A 235 -1.93 -2.99 -0.42
N GLU A 236 -3.11 -2.89 0.19
CA GLU A 236 -3.83 -4.03 0.79
C GLU A 236 -5.17 -4.28 0.10
N SER A 237 -5.45 -5.55 -0.22
CA SER A 237 -6.74 -6.10 -0.63
C SER A 237 -7.45 -5.34 -1.75
N ARG A 238 -6.68 -4.78 -2.70
CA ARG A 238 -7.18 -3.95 -3.81
C ARG A 238 -6.39 -4.24 -5.10
N PRO A 239 -6.69 -5.35 -5.79
CA PRO A 239 -6.02 -5.66 -7.05
C PRO A 239 -6.35 -4.65 -8.17
N ASP A 240 -7.47 -3.91 -8.07
CA ASP A 240 -7.79 -2.81 -8.98
C ASP A 240 -6.82 -1.62 -8.85
N ALA A 241 -6.30 -1.36 -7.65
CA ALA A 241 -5.32 -0.30 -7.42
C ALA A 241 -4.03 -0.54 -8.20
N LEU A 242 -3.59 -1.81 -8.33
CA LEU A 242 -2.39 -2.18 -9.11
C LEU A 242 -2.47 -1.61 -10.52
N VAL A 243 -3.60 -1.81 -11.18
CA VAL A 243 -3.83 -1.37 -12.57
C VAL A 243 -3.80 0.16 -12.68
N GLN A 244 -4.48 0.86 -11.77
CA GLN A 244 -4.54 2.32 -11.74
C GLN A 244 -3.15 2.93 -11.54
N ILE A 245 -2.42 2.42 -10.56
CA ILE A 245 -1.07 2.87 -10.21
C ILE A 245 -0.08 2.62 -11.35
N ALA A 246 -0.10 1.43 -11.94
CA ALA A 246 0.75 1.10 -13.09
C ALA A 246 0.50 2.07 -14.26
N SER A 247 -0.77 2.37 -14.52
CA SER A 247 -1.16 3.28 -15.60
C SER A 247 -0.69 4.72 -15.33
N LEU A 248 -0.81 5.20 -14.08
CA LEU A 248 -0.29 6.50 -13.66
C LEU A 248 1.23 6.56 -13.78
N ALA A 249 1.96 5.53 -13.35
CA ALA A 249 3.42 5.46 -13.47
C ALA A 249 3.88 5.48 -14.94
N ILE A 250 3.21 4.73 -15.82
CA ILE A 250 3.48 4.75 -17.26
C ILE A 250 3.23 6.14 -17.85
N ARG A 251 2.08 6.78 -17.55
CA ARG A 251 1.74 8.10 -18.08
C ARG A 251 2.74 9.18 -17.64
N SER A 252 3.16 9.11 -16.38
CA SER A 252 4.06 10.06 -15.71
C SER A 252 5.56 9.74 -15.87
N GLY A 253 5.93 8.69 -16.61
CA GLY A 253 7.34 8.38 -16.88
C GLY A 253 8.13 7.83 -15.69
N ASN A 254 7.44 7.25 -14.70
CA ASN A 254 8.05 6.72 -13.48
C ASN A 254 8.28 5.21 -13.55
N GLY A 255 9.37 4.75 -12.92
CA GLY A 255 9.57 3.34 -12.58
C GLY A 255 8.73 2.97 -11.36
N LEU A 256 8.31 1.72 -11.26
CA LEU A 256 7.34 1.32 -10.26
C LEU A 256 7.70 -0.01 -9.61
N LEU A 257 7.65 -0.04 -8.28
CA LEU A 257 7.69 -1.23 -7.46
C LEU A 257 6.34 -1.36 -6.74
N LEU A 258 5.72 -2.53 -6.87
CA LEU A 258 4.42 -2.82 -6.32
C LEU A 258 4.53 -3.91 -5.27
N LYS A 259 3.93 -3.67 -4.10
CA LYS A 259 3.71 -4.69 -3.09
C LYS A 259 2.24 -4.75 -2.71
N GLY A 260 1.56 -5.76 -3.23
CA GLY A 260 0.19 -6.08 -2.82
C GLY A 260 0.12 -6.93 -1.55
N GLY A 261 -1.06 -7.00 -0.95
CA GLY A 261 -1.36 -7.94 0.14
C GLY A 261 -1.27 -9.40 -0.30
N LYS A 262 -1.00 -10.30 0.66
CA LYS A 262 -0.83 -11.75 0.41
C LYS A 262 -2.12 -12.40 -0.10
N GLU A 263 -3.26 -11.85 0.28
CA GLU A 263 -4.61 -12.26 -0.07
C GLU A 263 -4.98 -12.00 -1.54
N ALA A 264 -4.21 -11.17 -2.24
CA ALA A 264 -4.41 -10.82 -3.65
C ALA A 264 -3.26 -11.29 -4.54
N MET A 265 -2.45 -12.24 -4.08
CA MET A 265 -1.19 -12.62 -4.72
C MET A 265 -1.40 -13.11 -6.15
N ARG A 266 -2.40 -13.96 -6.39
CA ARG A 266 -2.67 -14.55 -7.72
C ARG A 266 -3.18 -13.47 -8.68
N SER A 267 -4.14 -12.69 -8.22
CA SER A 267 -4.71 -11.55 -8.95
C SER A 267 -3.62 -10.56 -9.36
N ASN A 268 -2.78 -10.16 -8.42
CA ASN A 268 -1.71 -9.19 -8.66
C ASN A 268 -0.66 -9.74 -9.64
N THR A 269 -0.32 -11.02 -9.54
CA THR A 269 0.61 -11.67 -10.47
C THR A 269 0.05 -11.73 -11.88
N ALA A 270 -1.23 -12.09 -12.03
CA ALA A 270 -1.91 -12.13 -13.33
C ALA A 270 -1.98 -10.73 -13.97
N LEU A 271 -2.41 -9.73 -13.20
CA LEU A 271 -2.49 -8.35 -13.67
C LEU A 271 -1.11 -7.78 -14.02
N HIS A 272 -0.10 -8.01 -13.17
CA HIS A 272 1.28 -7.59 -13.43
C HIS A 272 1.82 -8.19 -14.73
N LYS A 273 1.58 -9.48 -14.97
CA LYS A 273 1.97 -10.16 -16.22
C LYS A 273 1.27 -9.57 -17.45
N VAL A 274 -0.03 -9.31 -17.36
CA VAL A 274 -0.80 -8.72 -18.47
C VAL A 274 -0.29 -7.31 -18.80
N ILE A 275 -0.07 -6.48 -17.78
CA ILE A 275 0.39 -5.10 -17.95
C ILE A 275 1.82 -5.07 -18.49
N THR A 276 2.74 -5.82 -17.88
CA THR A 276 4.15 -5.83 -18.31
C THR A 276 4.34 -6.45 -19.69
N GLY A 277 3.47 -7.39 -20.08
CA GLY A 277 3.44 -7.95 -21.43
C GLY A 277 3.03 -6.96 -22.53
N ALA A 278 2.36 -5.85 -22.18
CA ALA A 278 2.02 -4.77 -23.11
C ALA A 278 3.11 -3.68 -23.20
N ILE A 279 4.15 -3.74 -22.36
CA ILE A 279 5.28 -2.79 -22.40
C ILE A 279 6.25 -3.21 -23.51
N PRO A 280 6.61 -2.30 -24.43
CA PRO A 280 7.48 -2.63 -25.55
C PRO A 280 8.92 -2.93 -25.08
N GLU A 281 9.63 -3.76 -25.84
CA GLU A 281 10.96 -4.26 -25.46
C GLU A 281 12.01 -3.16 -25.26
N ASN A 282 11.91 -2.05 -26.00
CA ASN A 282 12.81 -0.90 -25.86
C ASN A 282 12.73 -0.26 -24.46
N VAL A 283 11.55 -0.25 -23.83
CA VAL A 283 11.38 0.16 -22.42
C VAL A 283 11.70 -1.01 -21.47
N GLY A 284 11.23 -2.20 -21.82
CA GLY A 284 11.44 -3.45 -21.08
C GLY A 284 10.45 -3.66 -19.93
N GLY A 285 9.97 -4.90 -19.78
CA GLY A 285 8.97 -5.27 -18.76
C GLY A 285 9.41 -5.11 -17.31
N LYS A 286 10.69 -4.81 -17.06
CA LYS A 286 11.22 -4.51 -15.71
C LYS A 286 10.90 -3.08 -15.24
N LEU A 287 10.21 -2.26 -16.04
CA LEU A 287 9.66 -0.96 -15.61
C LEU A 287 8.82 -1.08 -14.34
N ILE A 288 8.05 -2.18 -14.25
CA ILE A 288 7.17 -2.46 -13.13
C ILE A 288 7.65 -3.76 -12.45
N GLY A 289 8.15 -3.64 -11.23
CA GLY A 289 8.51 -4.77 -10.38
C GLY A 289 7.37 -5.17 -9.43
N LEU A 290 7.07 -6.46 -9.31
CA LEU A 290 6.12 -6.99 -8.32
C LEU A 290 6.92 -7.68 -7.20
N VAL A 291 6.85 -7.11 -6.01
CA VAL A 291 7.49 -7.61 -4.78
C VAL A 291 6.57 -8.67 -4.18
N THR A 292 7.06 -9.90 -4.04
CA THR A 292 6.23 -11.04 -3.62
C THR A 292 6.37 -11.37 -2.13
N SER A 293 7.55 -11.16 -1.54
CA SER A 293 7.76 -11.41 -0.11
C SER A 293 7.55 -10.17 0.76
N ARG A 294 7.25 -10.39 2.05
CA ARG A 294 7.09 -9.31 3.03
C ARG A 294 8.44 -8.75 3.49
N ASP A 295 9.45 -9.61 3.58
CA ASP A 295 10.76 -9.28 4.11
C ASP A 295 11.51 -8.30 3.18
N GLU A 296 11.27 -8.39 1.88
CA GLU A 296 11.80 -7.46 0.88
C GLU A 296 11.34 -6.01 1.09
N ILE A 297 10.18 -5.77 1.73
CA ILE A 297 9.70 -4.39 1.99
C ILE A 297 10.68 -3.65 2.89
N ALA A 298 11.18 -4.31 3.94
CA ALA A 298 12.08 -3.68 4.90
C ALA A 298 13.41 -3.28 4.24
N ASP A 299 13.86 -4.04 3.24
CA ASP A 299 15.07 -3.73 2.50
C ASP A 299 14.82 -2.64 1.45
N LEU A 300 13.68 -2.64 0.75
CA LEU A 300 13.29 -1.57 -0.17
C LEU A 300 13.13 -0.21 0.55
N LEU A 301 12.57 -0.19 1.76
CA LEU A 301 12.41 1.04 2.54
C LEU A 301 13.74 1.68 2.98
N LYS A 302 14.87 0.99 2.82
CA LYS A 302 16.22 1.53 3.08
C LYS A 302 16.90 2.09 1.83
N LEU A 303 16.29 1.97 0.64
CA LEU A 303 16.89 2.38 -0.62
C LEU A 303 16.55 3.83 -0.99
N ASP A 304 16.80 4.78 -0.08
CA ASP A 304 16.61 6.23 -0.35
C ASP A 304 17.55 6.81 -1.41
N ASP A 305 18.50 6.00 -1.90
CA ASP A 305 19.35 6.31 -3.05
C ASP A 305 18.73 5.92 -4.40
N VAL A 306 17.73 5.02 -4.41
CA VAL A 306 17.11 4.48 -5.64
C VAL A 306 15.61 4.74 -5.73
N ILE A 307 14.88 4.68 -4.61
CA ILE A 307 13.44 4.91 -4.55
C ILE A 307 13.19 6.36 -4.12
N ASP A 308 12.40 7.08 -4.91
CA ASP A 308 12.20 8.52 -4.77
C ASP A 308 10.92 8.87 -3.99
N LEU A 309 9.94 7.97 -3.97
CA LEU A 309 8.68 8.15 -3.22
C LEU A 309 8.06 6.81 -2.80
N VAL A 310 7.55 6.73 -1.57
CA VAL A 310 6.73 5.61 -1.08
C VAL A 310 5.27 6.03 -0.91
N ILE A 311 4.34 5.22 -1.40
CA ILE A 311 2.90 5.46 -1.25
C ILE A 311 2.25 4.25 -0.58
N PRO A 312 1.90 4.32 0.71
CA PRO A 312 1.10 3.29 1.37
C PRO A 312 -0.41 3.50 1.13
N ARG A 313 -1.09 2.50 0.57
CA ARG A 313 -2.55 2.44 0.39
C ARG A 313 -3.14 1.29 1.23
N GLY A 314 -3.41 1.55 2.50
CA GLY A 314 -3.97 0.55 3.40
C GLY A 314 -4.39 1.15 4.73
N SER A 315 -4.34 0.34 5.78
CA SER A 315 -4.68 0.78 7.13
C SER A 315 -3.78 1.89 7.68
N ASN A 316 -4.32 2.67 8.61
CA ASN A 316 -3.60 3.72 9.36
C ASN A 316 -2.30 3.17 10.01
N LYS A 317 -2.35 1.91 10.47
CA LYS A 317 -1.21 1.18 11.03
C LYS A 317 -0.11 0.95 10.00
N LEU A 318 -0.46 0.51 8.78
CA LEU A 318 0.49 0.32 7.69
C LEU A 318 1.18 1.63 7.33
N VAL A 319 0.39 2.71 7.14
CA VAL A 319 0.91 4.03 6.79
C VAL A 319 1.88 4.54 7.87
N SER A 320 1.49 4.46 9.13
CA SER A 320 2.31 4.90 10.26
C SER A 320 3.59 4.09 10.41
N GLN A 321 3.51 2.77 10.22
CA GLN A 321 4.68 1.89 10.25
C GLN A 321 5.67 2.25 9.14
N ILE A 322 5.20 2.45 7.90
CA ILE A 322 6.05 2.82 6.78
C ILE A 322 6.70 4.18 7.02
N LYS A 323 5.93 5.19 7.44
CA LYS A 323 6.46 6.53 7.78
C LYS A 323 7.56 6.48 8.84
N ALA A 324 7.45 5.59 9.82
CA ALA A 324 8.47 5.43 10.87
C ALA A 324 9.70 4.62 10.42
N SER A 325 9.62 3.87 9.32
CA SER A 325 10.64 2.88 8.92
C SER A 325 11.52 3.29 7.74
N THR A 326 11.32 4.48 7.15
CA THR A 326 12.03 4.92 5.95
C THR A 326 12.46 6.38 6.00
N LYS A 327 13.54 6.70 5.28
CA LYS A 327 13.95 8.08 4.98
C LYS A 327 13.39 8.58 3.64
N ILE A 328 12.86 7.67 2.82
CA ILE A 328 12.24 8.01 1.55
C ILE A 328 10.99 8.86 1.84
N PRO A 329 10.72 9.93 1.09
CA PRO A 329 9.47 10.67 1.22
C PRO A 329 8.26 9.73 1.14
N VAL A 330 7.28 9.94 2.03
CA VAL A 330 6.05 9.12 2.08
C VAL A 330 4.84 10.00 1.80
N LEU A 331 4.09 9.66 0.76
CA LEU A 331 2.85 10.35 0.39
C LEU A 331 1.63 9.48 0.74
N GLY A 332 0.71 10.06 1.51
CA GLY A 332 -0.53 9.41 1.93
C GLY A 332 -1.08 9.99 3.23
N HIS A 333 -2.31 9.64 3.56
CA HIS A 333 -2.97 10.02 4.81
C HIS A 333 -2.90 8.88 5.84
N ALA A 334 -2.80 9.22 7.13
CA ALA A 334 -2.77 8.25 8.21
C ALA A 334 -4.12 8.10 8.91
N ASP A 335 -5.09 8.97 8.63
CA ASP A 335 -6.38 9.07 9.32
C ASP A 335 -7.36 9.96 8.51
N GLY A 336 -8.66 9.66 8.64
CA GLY A 336 -9.76 10.25 7.87
C GLY A 336 -10.83 10.94 8.71
N VAL A 337 -10.45 11.76 9.70
CA VAL A 337 -11.41 12.46 10.59
C VAL A 337 -11.97 13.70 9.89
N CYS A 338 -13.06 13.51 9.15
CA CYS A 338 -13.73 14.53 8.34
C CYS A 338 -14.94 15.13 9.07
N HIS A 339 -15.16 16.43 8.89
CA HIS A 339 -16.27 17.16 9.50
C HIS A 339 -17.30 17.65 8.48
N VAL A 340 -18.56 17.68 8.90
CA VAL A 340 -19.60 18.49 8.26
C VAL A 340 -20.09 19.50 9.30
N TYR A 341 -20.01 20.79 8.98
CA TYR A 341 -20.51 21.88 9.82
C TYR A 341 -21.83 22.43 9.25
N ILE A 342 -22.90 22.32 10.03
CA ILE A 342 -24.21 22.94 9.72
C ILE A 342 -24.27 24.30 10.39
N ASP A 343 -24.20 25.35 9.57
CA ASP A 343 -24.34 26.73 10.02
C ASP A 343 -25.80 27.10 10.30
N LYS A 344 -26.04 28.14 11.11
CA LYS A 344 -27.39 28.61 11.44
C LYS A 344 -28.24 29.02 10.24
N SER A 345 -27.63 29.40 9.11
CA SER A 345 -28.32 29.76 7.87
C SER A 345 -28.37 28.61 6.85
N ALA A 346 -28.08 27.38 7.25
CA ALA A 346 -28.15 26.22 6.37
C ALA A 346 -29.57 26.01 5.82
N ASP A 347 -29.65 25.64 4.53
CA ASP A 347 -30.84 24.94 4.02
C ASP A 347 -30.85 23.54 4.66
N MET A 348 -31.78 23.31 5.59
CA MET A 348 -31.81 22.08 6.37
C MET A 348 -32.16 20.85 5.53
N GLY A 349 -32.92 21.01 4.44
CA GLY A 349 -33.19 19.92 3.50
C GLY A 349 -31.93 19.52 2.73
N MET A 350 -31.09 20.48 2.36
CA MET A 350 -29.77 20.23 1.80
C MET A 350 -28.81 19.62 2.82
N ALA A 351 -28.78 20.16 4.04
CA ALA A 351 -27.95 19.65 5.13
C ALA A 351 -28.24 18.16 5.39
N LYS A 352 -29.51 17.77 5.44
CA LYS A 352 -29.93 16.37 5.56
C LYS A 352 -29.33 15.51 4.45
N ARG A 353 -29.49 15.89 3.18
CA ARG A 353 -28.95 15.11 2.04
C ARG A 353 -27.43 14.97 2.13
N ILE A 354 -26.73 16.05 2.46
CA ILE A 354 -25.26 16.06 2.56
C ILE A 354 -24.79 15.17 3.71
N VAL A 355 -25.38 15.29 4.91
CA VAL A 355 -25.00 14.50 6.08
C VAL A 355 -25.22 13.01 5.84
N MET A 356 -26.38 12.65 5.27
CA MET A 356 -26.71 11.26 4.98
C MET A 356 -25.75 10.67 3.95
N ASP A 357 -25.49 11.38 2.84
CA ASP A 357 -24.51 10.93 1.83
C ASP A 357 -23.09 10.81 2.42
N ALA A 358 -22.67 11.82 3.18
CA ALA A 358 -21.33 11.89 3.75
C ALA A 358 -21.03 10.74 4.73
N LYS A 359 -22.03 10.21 5.45
CA LYS A 359 -21.83 9.09 6.38
C LYS A 359 -22.20 7.72 5.81
N ILE A 360 -23.32 7.62 5.09
CA ILE A 360 -23.99 6.33 4.82
C ILE A 360 -23.59 5.74 3.46
N ASP A 361 -23.19 6.56 2.47
CA ASP A 361 -22.80 6.08 1.13
C ASP A 361 -21.72 4.99 1.22
N TYR A 362 -20.62 5.30 1.92
CA TYR A 362 -19.55 4.34 2.17
C TYR A 362 -18.84 4.65 3.50
N PRO A 363 -19.34 4.12 4.63
CA PRO A 363 -18.87 4.49 5.97
C PRO A 363 -17.42 4.16 6.28
N ALA A 364 -16.81 3.23 5.53
CA ALA A 364 -15.41 2.81 5.68
C ALA A 364 -14.45 3.61 4.79
N ALA A 365 -14.93 4.63 4.07
CA ALA A 365 -14.08 5.53 3.29
C ALA A 365 -13.40 6.55 4.22
N CYS A 366 -12.14 6.90 3.93
CA CYS A 366 -11.37 7.90 4.68
C CYS A 366 -11.90 9.34 4.56
N ASN A 367 -12.83 9.58 3.65
CA ASN A 367 -13.52 10.87 3.47
C ASN A 367 -14.98 10.83 3.93
N ALA A 368 -15.40 9.77 4.62
CA ALA A 368 -16.71 9.72 5.26
C ALA A 368 -16.77 10.72 6.43
N MET A 369 -17.92 11.33 6.67
CA MET A 369 -18.10 12.21 7.83
C MET A 369 -17.90 11.42 9.11
N GLU A 370 -17.01 11.86 9.99
CA GLU A 370 -16.79 11.25 11.31
C GLU A 370 -17.37 12.13 12.43
N THR A 371 -17.43 13.46 12.21
CA THR A 371 -18.01 14.42 13.15
C THR A 371 -18.98 15.38 12.46
N LEU A 372 -20.20 15.49 13.00
CA LEU A 372 -21.19 16.50 12.64
C LEU A 372 -21.11 17.66 13.64
N LEU A 373 -20.67 18.82 13.17
CA LEU A 373 -20.67 20.07 13.92
C LEU A 373 -21.95 20.84 13.62
N VAL A 374 -22.58 21.39 14.65
CA VAL A 374 -23.85 22.11 14.50
C VAL A 374 -23.79 23.45 15.22
N HIS A 375 -24.21 24.52 14.55
CA HIS A 375 -24.31 25.83 15.19
C HIS A 375 -25.30 25.80 16.37
N LYS A 376 -24.95 26.39 17.52
CA LYS A 376 -25.74 26.37 18.76
C LYS A 376 -27.21 26.81 18.61
N ASP A 377 -27.48 27.78 17.73
CA ASP A 377 -28.84 28.28 17.47
C ASP A 377 -29.78 27.20 16.93
N LEU A 378 -29.24 26.10 16.39
CA LEU A 378 -30.01 24.97 15.85
C LEU A 378 -30.31 23.89 16.89
N VAL A 379 -29.84 23.99 18.13
CA VAL A 379 -30.02 22.97 19.20
C VAL A 379 -31.49 22.57 19.39
N LYS A 380 -32.43 23.49 19.18
CA LYS A 380 -33.88 23.26 19.34
C LYS A 380 -34.63 23.22 18.00
N SER A 381 -33.92 23.05 16.88
CA SER A 381 -34.53 23.03 15.56
C SER A 381 -35.18 21.65 15.29
N PRO A 382 -36.49 21.59 14.98
CA PRO A 382 -37.14 20.33 14.57
C PRO A 382 -36.49 19.69 13.34
N ASP A 383 -35.91 20.51 12.45
CA ASP A 383 -35.23 20.01 11.26
C ASP A 383 -33.91 19.32 11.61
N LEU A 384 -33.23 19.75 12.67
CA LEU A 384 -32.04 19.06 13.18
C LEU A 384 -32.42 17.71 13.79
N ASP A 385 -33.52 17.66 14.55
CA ASP A 385 -34.04 16.41 15.11
C ASP A 385 -34.36 15.39 14.01
N ASP A 386 -34.91 15.85 12.87
CA ASP A 386 -35.16 15.00 11.70
C ASP A 386 -33.87 14.43 11.09
N ILE A 387 -32.79 15.21 11.01
CA ILE A 387 -31.47 14.73 10.55
C ILE A 387 -30.93 13.65 11.49
N LEU A 388 -30.95 13.91 12.81
CA LEU A 388 -30.45 12.97 13.82
C LEU A 388 -31.28 11.68 13.87
N LEU A 389 -32.60 11.80 13.75
CA LEU A 389 -33.51 10.66 13.65
C LEU A 389 -33.26 9.84 12.39
N SER A 390 -32.99 10.49 11.26
CA SER A 390 -32.69 9.82 10.00
C SER A 390 -31.40 9.01 10.08
N LEU A 391 -30.33 9.59 10.64
CA LEU A 391 -29.07 8.88 10.90
C LEU A 391 -29.31 7.62 11.75
N LYS A 392 -30.07 7.77 12.85
CA LYS A 392 -30.38 6.65 13.75
C LYS A 392 -31.24 5.58 13.08
N THR A 393 -32.19 5.98 12.23
CA THR A 393 -33.08 5.07 11.49
C THR A 393 -32.30 4.21 10.49
N GLU A 394 -31.28 4.80 9.86
CA GLU A 394 -30.35 4.07 8.98
C GLU A 394 -29.31 3.24 9.75
N GLY A 395 -29.37 3.22 11.08
CA GLY A 395 -28.49 2.41 11.94
C GLY A 395 -27.17 3.07 12.33
N VAL A 396 -27.03 4.39 12.16
CA VAL A 396 -25.83 5.12 12.60
C VAL A 396 -25.85 5.29 14.12
N SER A 397 -24.78 4.86 14.78
CA SER A 397 -24.55 5.09 16.21
C SER A 397 -24.02 6.50 16.45
N VAL A 398 -24.83 7.35 17.06
CA VAL A 398 -24.48 8.75 17.32
C VAL A 398 -23.89 8.90 18.73
N TYR A 399 -22.68 9.45 18.81
CA TYR A 399 -22.00 9.80 20.05
C TYR A 399 -21.98 11.31 20.23
N GLY A 400 -22.15 11.80 21.45
CA GLY A 400 -22.10 13.21 21.77
C GLY A 400 -20.70 13.64 22.19
N GLY A 401 -20.22 14.76 21.65
CA GLY A 401 -19.16 15.51 22.31
C GLY A 401 -19.65 16.17 23.62
N PRO A 402 -18.84 17.03 24.27
CA PRO A 402 -19.17 17.59 25.57
C PRO A 402 -20.59 18.19 25.66
N PHE A 403 -20.95 19.07 24.73
CA PHE A 403 -22.27 19.71 24.76
C PHE A 403 -23.39 18.71 24.46
N ALA A 404 -23.24 17.91 23.39
CA ALA A 404 -24.27 16.97 22.97
C ALA A 404 -24.52 15.86 24.01
N HIS A 405 -23.49 15.45 24.75
CA HIS A 405 -23.61 14.50 25.86
C HIS A 405 -24.38 15.11 27.04
N GLU A 406 -23.97 16.31 27.50
CA GLU A 406 -24.53 16.93 28.70
C GLU A 406 -25.96 17.44 28.48
N VAL A 407 -26.25 18.00 27.31
CA VAL A 407 -27.52 18.68 27.03
C VAL A 407 -28.54 17.77 26.36
N LEU A 408 -28.10 16.93 25.42
CA LEU A 408 -28.99 16.07 24.63
C LEU A 408 -28.97 14.59 25.06
N GLY A 409 -28.09 14.23 26.00
CA GLY A 409 -28.05 12.89 26.58
C GLY A 409 -27.50 11.80 25.66
N PHE A 410 -26.76 12.16 24.60
CA PHE A 410 -26.09 11.18 23.73
C PHE A 410 -24.99 10.43 24.50
N PRO A 411 -24.70 9.16 24.15
CA PRO A 411 -23.53 8.46 24.69
C PRO A 411 -22.25 9.26 24.41
N LYS A 412 -21.39 9.41 25.43
CA LYS A 412 -20.17 10.22 25.31
C LYS A 412 -19.21 9.64 24.26
N ALA A 413 -18.72 10.50 23.36
CA ALA A 413 -17.64 10.15 22.44
C ALA A 413 -16.33 9.87 23.21
N SER A 414 -15.59 8.83 22.81
CA SER A 414 -14.32 8.46 23.45
C SER A 414 -13.22 9.49 23.21
N SER A 415 -13.24 10.12 22.03
CA SER A 415 -12.36 11.19 21.59
C SER A 415 -13.08 12.02 20.54
N LEU A 416 -12.79 13.32 20.46
CA LEU A 416 -13.27 14.18 19.37
C LEU A 416 -12.41 14.02 18.10
N HIS A 417 -11.20 13.49 18.24
CA HIS A 417 -10.38 13.01 17.13
C HIS A 417 -10.52 11.49 17.06
N HIS A 418 -11.53 11.01 16.32
CA HIS A 418 -11.82 9.59 16.19
C HIS A 418 -12.38 9.27 14.79
N GLU A 419 -11.75 8.31 14.12
CA GLU A 419 -12.23 7.76 12.86
C GLU A 419 -12.94 6.43 13.14
N TYR A 420 -14.27 6.41 13.02
CA TYR A 420 -15.06 5.21 13.27
C TYR A 420 -14.95 4.21 12.12
N SER A 421 -14.84 4.69 10.87
CA SER A 421 -14.83 3.84 9.66
C SER A 421 -16.03 2.86 9.59
N ALA A 422 -17.15 3.26 10.19
CA ALA A 422 -18.34 2.44 10.39
C ALA A 422 -19.59 3.32 10.40
N MET A 423 -20.77 2.70 10.58
CA MET A 423 -22.06 3.37 10.79
C MET A 423 -22.10 4.02 12.18
N ALA A 424 -21.21 4.98 12.43
CA ALA A 424 -21.09 5.75 13.65
C ALA A 424 -20.48 7.13 13.37
N CYS A 425 -20.85 8.12 14.17
CA CYS A 425 -20.29 9.47 14.11
C CYS A 425 -20.42 10.19 15.45
N THR A 426 -19.63 11.25 15.64
CA THR A 426 -19.78 12.21 16.74
C THR A 426 -20.68 13.38 16.31
N VAL A 427 -21.50 13.90 17.23
CA VAL A 427 -22.23 15.16 17.09
C VAL A 427 -21.73 16.11 18.17
N GLU A 428 -21.40 17.35 17.79
CA GLU A 428 -21.02 18.40 18.73
C GLU A 428 -21.57 19.76 18.29
N PHE A 429 -21.85 20.63 19.27
CA PHE A 429 -22.35 21.97 19.01
C PHE A 429 -21.27 23.02 19.21
N VAL A 430 -21.28 24.02 18.32
CA VAL A 430 -20.28 25.11 18.30
C VAL A 430 -20.98 26.46 18.27
N ASP A 431 -20.32 27.48 18.83
CA ASP A 431 -20.91 28.81 18.98
C ASP A 431 -21.13 29.53 17.65
N ASP A 432 -20.20 29.37 16.71
CA ASP A 432 -20.17 30.02 15.41
C ASP A 432 -19.18 29.32 14.45
N VAL A 433 -19.02 29.89 13.25
CA VAL A 433 -18.09 29.39 12.23
C VAL A 433 -16.63 29.39 12.68
N GLN A 434 -16.22 30.32 13.55
CA GLN A 434 -14.83 30.36 14.02
C GLN A 434 -14.58 29.21 15.00
N ALA A 435 -15.51 28.94 15.91
CA ALA A 435 -15.45 27.77 16.78
C ALA A 435 -15.48 26.46 15.96
N ALA A 436 -16.24 26.40 14.86
CA ALA A 436 -16.22 25.26 13.94
C ALA A 436 -14.83 25.05 13.30
N ILE A 437 -14.22 26.13 12.78
CA ILE A 437 -12.88 26.10 12.19
C ILE A 437 -11.85 25.63 13.23
N ASP A 438 -11.88 26.20 14.44
CA ASP A 438 -10.96 25.86 15.52
C ASP A 438 -11.11 24.39 15.95
N HIS A 439 -12.34 23.87 15.97
CA HIS A 439 -12.61 22.45 16.21
C HIS A 439 -11.99 21.58 15.12
N ILE A 440 -12.22 21.91 13.85
CA ILE A 440 -11.68 21.16 12.71
C ILE A 440 -10.16 21.15 12.73
N HIS A 441 -9.51 22.29 12.98
CA HIS A 441 -8.04 22.35 13.07
C HIS A 441 -7.48 21.54 14.24
N ARG A 442 -8.23 21.48 15.35
CA ARG A 442 -7.78 20.77 16.56
C ARG A 442 -8.01 19.26 16.50
N TYR A 443 -9.12 18.82 15.90
CA TYR A 443 -9.58 17.44 15.99
C TYR A 443 -9.71 16.75 14.64
N GLY A 444 -9.64 17.45 13.51
CA GLY A 444 -9.63 16.86 12.18
C GLY A 444 -8.26 16.31 11.77
N SER A 445 -8.28 15.46 10.75
CA SER A 445 -7.06 14.93 10.12
C SER A 445 -6.57 15.80 8.95
N SER A 446 -7.17 16.98 8.76
CA SER A 446 -6.93 17.85 7.61
C SER A 446 -7.21 17.16 6.26
N HIS A 447 -8.18 16.22 6.22
CA HIS A 447 -8.54 15.47 5.02
C HIS A 447 -9.61 16.21 4.19
N THR A 448 -10.88 16.09 4.56
CA THR A 448 -11.98 16.74 3.86
C THR A 448 -12.97 17.30 4.87
N ASP A 449 -13.29 18.59 4.77
CA ASP A 449 -14.25 19.21 5.66
C ASP A 449 -15.26 20.06 4.88
N CYS A 450 -16.51 20.02 5.33
CA CYS A 450 -17.65 20.62 4.65
C CYS A 450 -18.33 21.68 5.52
N ILE A 451 -18.75 22.77 4.91
CA ILE A 451 -19.74 23.70 5.47
C ILE A 451 -21.05 23.62 4.69
N VAL A 452 -22.17 23.58 5.41
CA VAL A 452 -23.51 23.76 4.86
C VAL A 452 -24.06 25.11 5.32
N THR A 453 -24.22 26.05 4.39
CA THR A 453 -24.72 27.40 4.68
C THR A 453 -25.27 28.09 3.42
N THR A 454 -26.23 28.99 3.59
CA THR A 454 -26.69 29.91 2.52
C THR A 454 -26.05 31.30 2.63
N ASP A 455 -25.27 31.57 3.69
CA ASP A 455 -24.51 32.81 3.84
C ASP A 455 -23.14 32.71 3.15
N ASP A 456 -22.99 33.41 2.02
CA ASP A 456 -21.76 33.44 1.22
C ASP A 456 -20.54 33.94 2.00
N LYS A 457 -20.70 34.88 2.94
CA LYS A 457 -19.57 35.40 3.73
C LYS A 457 -19.06 34.36 4.71
N VAL A 458 -19.96 33.60 5.30
CA VAL A 458 -19.62 32.49 6.21
C VAL A 458 -18.96 31.37 5.41
N ALA A 459 -19.50 31.03 4.23
CA ALA A 459 -18.92 30.04 3.32
C ALA A 459 -17.50 30.43 2.90
N GLU A 460 -17.29 31.66 2.43
CA GLU A 460 -15.95 32.16 2.05
C GLU A 460 -14.97 32.15 3.23
N THR A 461 -15.43 32.51 4.43
CA THR A 461 -14.60 32.49 5.63
C THR A 461 -14.14 31.06 5.93
N PHE A 462 -15.05 30.09 5.88
CA PHE A 462 -14.75 28.69 6.11
C PHE A 462 -13.79 28.14 5.05
N LEU A 463 -14.09 28.34 3.76
CA LEU A 463 -13.26 27.87 2.63
C LEU A 463 -11.83 28.42 2.68
N ARG A 464 -11.63 29.66 3.15
CA ARG A 464 -10.30 30.26 3.25
C ARG A 464 -9.52 29.86 4.51
N LYS A 465 -10.21 29.61 5.62
CA LYS A 465 -9.57 29.39 6.92
C LYS A 465 -9.40 27.92 7.29
N VAL A 466 -10.30 27.03 6.86
CA VAL A 466 -10.13 25.61 7.08
C VAL A 466 -8.95 25.13 6.25
N ASP A 467 -8.03 24.42 6.89
CA ASP A 467 -6.73 24.07 6.33
C ASP A 467 -6.64 22.56 6.11
N SER A 468 -7.61 22.07 5.35
CA SER A 468 -7.74 20.66 4.97
C SER A 468 -7.35 20.45 3.51
N ALA A 469 -7.10 19.21 3.13
CA ALA A 469 -6.71 18.87 1.77
C ALA A 469 -7.82 19.17 0.76
N ALA A 470 -9.07 19.00 1.16
CA ALA A 470 -10.25 19.51 0.45
C ALA A 470 -11.19 20.22 1.43
N VAL A 471 -11.67 21.40 1.04
CA VAL A 471 -12.71 22.13 1.78
C VAL A 471 -13.86 22.38 0.81
N VAL A 472 -15.07 21.97 1.21
CA VAL A 472 -16.25 22.02 0.34
C VAL A 472 -17.38 22.82 0.95
N HIS A 473 -18.15 23.50 0.10
CA HIS A 473 -19.34 24.26 0.48
C HIS A 473 -20.56 23.60 -0.16
N ASN A 474 -21.55 23.25 0.65
CA ASN A 474 -22.82 22.67 0.20
C ASN A 474 -22.66 21.40 -0.66
N ALA A 475 -21.63 20.60 -0.38
CA ALA A 475 -21.36 19.34 -1.05
C ALA A 475 -20.87 18.27 -0.07
N SER A 476 -21.11 17.00 -0.38
CA SER A 476 -20.66 15.88 0.46
C SER A 476 -19.15 15.75 0.50
N THR A 477 -18.60 15.37 1.65
CA THR A 477 -17.16 15.06 1.80
C THR A 477 -16.73 13.87 0.92
N ARG A 478 -17.68 13.02 0.52
CA ARG A 478 -17.47 11.88 -0.40
C ARG A 478 -17.00 12.29 -1.79
N PHE A 479 -17.11 13.58 -2.15
CA PHE A 479 -16.59 14.09 -3.41
C PHE A 479 -15.06 14.17 -3.47
N SER A 480 -14.35 14.14 -2.34
CA SER A 480 -12.89 14.14 -2.31
C SER A 480 -12.32 12.79 -2.77
N ASP A 481 -12.26 12.61 -4.08
CA ASP A 481 -11.80 11.42 -4.81
C ASP A 481 -11.27 11.88 -6.18
N GLY A 482 -10.17 11.29 -6.64
CA GLY A 482 -9.49 11.74 -7.86
C GLY A 482 -10.36 11.65 -9.11
N ALA A 483 -11.19 10.62 -9.25
CA ALA A 483 -12.09 10.51 -10.40
C ALA A 483 -13.20 11.57 -10.33
N ARG A 484 -13.75 11.81 -9.14
CA ARG A 484 -14.77 12.86 -8.92
C ARG A 484 -14.23 14.27 -9.11
N PHE A 485 -12.94 14.50 -8.87
CA PHE A 485 -12.24 15.76 -9.11
C PHE A 485 -11.80 15.95 -10.57
N GLY A 486 -12.05 14.97 -11.45
CA GLY A 486 -11.67 15.05 -12.86
C GLY A 486 -10.20 14.72 -13.14
N LEU A 487 -9.48 14.10 -12.20
CA LEU A 487 -8.09 13.67 -12.36
C LEU A 487 -7.96 12.34 -13.15
N GLY A 488 -9.08 11.70 -13.47
CA GLY A 488 -9.14 10.42 -14.19
C GLY A 488 -8.82 9.20 -13.31
N ALA A 489 -7.69 9.24 -12.60
CA ALA A 489 -7.27 8.24 -11.62
C ALA A 489 -6.50 8.89 -10.47
N GLU A 490 -6.34 8.18 -9.36
CA GLU A 490 -5.54 8.64 -8.22
C GLU A 490 -4.59 7.54 -7.69
N VAL A 491 -3.37 7.94 -7.31
CA VAL A 491 -2.46 7.07 -6.55
C VAL A 491 -2.82 7.02 -5.07
N GLY A 492 -3.55 8.02 -4.55
CA GLY A 492 -3.98 8.14 -3.17
C GLY A 492 -4.48 9.53 -2.83
N ILE A 493 -4.87 9.73 -1.58
CA ILE A 493 -5.15 11.05 -1.03
C ILE A 493 -4.01 11.43 -0.07
N SER A 494 -3.49 12.65 -0.20
CA SER A 494 -2.42 13.17 0.65
C SER A 494 -2.97 14.26 1.57
N THR A 495 -2.77 14.09 2.87
CA THR A 495 -2.96 15.18 3.85
C THR A 495 -1.66 15.94 4.13
N GLY A 496 -0.55 15.55 3.48
CA GLY A 496 0.73 16.23 3.57
C GLY A 496 0.65 17.67 3.04
N ARG A 497 1.47 18.55 3.61
CA ARG A 497 1.51 19.99 3.25
C ARG A 497 2.59 20.34 2.23
N ILE A 498 3.34 19.34 1.76
CA ILE A 498 4.44 19.48 0.81
C ILE A 498 4.17 18.61 -0.41
N HIS A 499 4.69 19.04 -1.56
CA HIS A 499 4.56 18.38 -2.86
C HIS A 499 3.13 18.34 -3.42
N ALA A 500 2.30 17.41 -2.95
CA ALA A 500 0.93 17.19 -3.41
C ALA A 500 -0.02 16.98 -2.22
N ARG A 501 -1.22 17.58 -2.30
CA ARG A 501 -2.23 17.60 -1.23
C ARG A 501 -3.62 17.42 -1.83
N GLY A 502 -4.44 16.58 -1.20
CA GLY A 502 -5.73 16.14 -1.73
C GLY A 502 -5.60 14.85 -2.54
N PRO A 503 -6.60 14.51 -3.38
CA PRO A 503 -6.48 13.43 -4.34
C PRO A 503 -5.28 13.67 -5.28
N VAL A 504 -4.39 12.68 -5.36
CA VAL A 504 -3.12 12.78 -6.08
C VAL A 504 -3.25 12.05 -7.41
N GLY A 505 -3.32 12.82 -8.49
CA GLY A 505 -3.49 12.36 -9.87
C GLY A 505 -2.17 12.07 -10.56
N VAL A 506 -2.06 12.45 -11.83
CA VAL A 506 -0.83 12.24 -12.63
C VAL A 506 0.23 13.34 -12.44
N GLU A 507 -0.19 14.54 -12.02
CA GLU A 507 0.71 15.69 -11.80
C GLU A 507 1.41 15.67 -10.44
N GLY A 508 0.77 15.05 -9.44
CA GLY A 508 1.31 14.90 -8.09
C GLY A 508 1.76 13.47 -7.85
#